data_AF-A0A0B7MK81-F1
#
_entry.id   AF-A0A0B7MK81-F1
#
_cell.length_a   1.000
_cell.length_b   1.000
_cell.length_c   1.000
_cell.angle_alpha   90.00
_cell.angle_beta   90.00
_cell.angle_gamma   90.00
#
_symmetry.space_group_name_H-M   'P 1'
#
loop_
_entity.id
_entity.type
_entity.pdbx_description
1 polymer ?
#
loop_
_entity_poly.entity_id
_entity_poly.type
_entity_poly.pdbx_seq_one_letter_code
_entity_poly.pdbx_strand_id
1 'polypeptide(L)'
;MRKPKTFIILLAAISLLLTCCLVGCGKEQEQDTGGSSDTVHTVVDMAGREVTVPNKIDKVFSTNPPGAILLYTLDPDLMIGWNYSLGEAEKRFILPQCHNLPNLGGWMAKGTCNTEELLKIKPDLIIYMGDTDQVAAHLANNIQNEVDIPVVVVDSDIKNMEKAYEFIGKLLNQEKQAKTLGTYCRETLGEIQSKSKKNYRG
;
A
#
# COMPACT_ATOMS: atom_id res chain seq x y z
N MET A 1 8.30 -81.79 28.26
CA MET A 1 9.27 -81.17 27.33
C MET A 1 8.62 -81.04 25.95
N ARG A 2 8.84 -79.90 25.26
CA ARG A 2 8.18 -79.35 24.05
C ARG A 2 6.87 -78.59 24.35
N LYS A 3 6.70 -77.28 24.13
CA LYS A 3 7.54 -76.21 23.53
C LYS A 3 7.09 -74.83 24.05
N PRO A 4 8.03 -73.90 24.33
CA PRO A 4 7.78 -72.51 24.77
C PRO A 4 7.61 -71.55 23.56
N LYS A 5 6.74 -71.88 22.60
CA LYS A 5 6.61 -71.09 21.35
C LYS A 5 5.37 -70.19 21.30
N THR A 6 4.29 -70.55 21.99
CA THR A 6 3.07 -69.72 22.05
C THR A 6 3.22 -68.51 22.98
N PHE A 7 4.00 -68.63 24.06
CA PHE A 7 4.22 -67.52 24.99
C PHE A 7 5.09 -66.40 24.40
N ILE A 8 6.09 -66.75 23.58
CA ILE A 8 6.95 -65.79 22.88
C ILE A 8 6.18 -65.06 21.77
N ILE A 9 5.27 -65.75 21.07
CA ILE A 9 4.41 -65.12 20.05
C ILE A 9 3.41 -64.15 20.69
N LEU A 10 2.87 -64.48 21.87
CA LEU A 10 1.94 -63.60 22.60
C LEU A 10 2.64 -62.34 23.16
N LEU A 11 3.88 -62.47 23.67
CA LEU A 11 4.69 -61.33 24.12
C LEU A 11 5.16 -60.43 22.97
N ALA A 12 5.49 -60.99 21.81
CA ALA A 12 5.87 -60.20 20.62
C ALA A 12 4.65 -59.47 19.99
N ALA A 13 3.45 -60.06 20.05
CA ALA A 13 2.23 -59.41 19.56
C ALA A 13 1.77 -58.25 20.46
N ILE A 14 2.02 -58.33 21.77
CA ILE A 14 1.71 -57.25 22.73
C ILE A 14 2.73 -56.11 22.63
N SER A 15 4.01 -56.39 22.31
CA SER A 15 5.01 -55.34 22.10
C SER A 15 4.86 -54.62 20.75
N LEU A 16 4.20 -55.22 19.75
CA LEU A 16 3.94 -54.60 18.45
C LEU A 16 2.66 -53.74 18.45
N LEU A 17 1.78 -53.89 19.46
CA LEU A 17 0.57 -53.08 19.62
C LEU A 17 0.78 -51.83 20.50
N LEU A 18 1.91 -51.73 21.22
CA LEU A 18 2.23 -50.57 22.06
C LEU A 18 2.94 -49.43 21.31
N THR A 19 3.31 -49.63 20.03
CA THR A 19 3.98 -48.62 19.19
C THR A 19 3.00 -47.79 18.33
N CYS A 20 1.69 -48.07 18.40
CA CYS A 20 0.66 -47.35 17.63
C CYS A 20 -0.05 -46.21 18.39
N CYS A 21 0.42 -45.81 19.57
CA CYS A 21 -0.22 -44.76 20.38
C CYS A 21 0.61 -43.48 20.58
N LEU A 22 1.63 -43.23 19.75
CA LEU A 22 2.35 -41.94 19.73
C LEU A 22 2.14 -41.16 18.42
N VAL A 23 0.99 -41.32 17.76
CA VAL A 23 0.46 -40.28 16.86
C VAL A 23 -0.41 -39.36 17.72
N GLY A 24 0.24 -38.71 18.69
CA GLY A 24 -0.33 -37.58 19.41
C GLY A 24 -0.20 -36.37 18.51
N CYS A 25 -1.33 -35.71 18.25
CA CYS A 25 -1.43 -34.47 17.50
C CYS A 25 -0.22 -33.56 17.73
N GLY A 26 0.54 -33.30 16.67
CA GLY A 26 1.27 -32.06 16.58
C GLY A 26 0.25 -30.93 16.64
N LYS A 27 -0.05 -30.46 17.86
CA LYS A 27 -0.37 -29.06 18.04
C LYS A 27 0.86 -28.34 17.56
N GLU A 28 0.74 -27.67 16.41
CA GLU A 28 1.60 -26.55 16.11
C GLU A 28 1.69 -25.73 17.39
N GLN A 29 2.90 -25.63 17.93
CA GLN A 29 3.17 -24.57 18.87
C GLN A 29 2.90 -23.29 18.08
N GLU A 30 1.73 -22.69 18.31
CA GLU A 30 1.63 -21.24 18.33
C GLU A 30 2.70 -20.77 19.31
N GLN A 31 3.87 -20.51 18.72
CA GLN A 31 4.87 -19.69 19.32
C GLN A 31 4.24 -18.31 19.35
N ASP A 32 3.59 -18.01 20.46
CA ASP A 32 3.32 -16.66 20.93
C ASP A 32 4.69 -15.99 21.12
N THR A 33 5.24 -15.52 20.00
CA THR A 33 6.22 -14.46 19.97
C THR A 33 5.43 -13.18 19.82
N GLY A 34 5.13 -12.54 20.96
CA GLY A 34 4.84 -11.12 21.01
C GLY A 34 5.92 -10.34 20.28
N GLY A 35 5.65 -10.03 19.02
CA GLY A 35 6.45 -9.26 18.09
C GLY A 35 5.52 -8.90 16.93
N SER A 36 5.26 -7.61 16.75
CA SER A 36 4.44 -7.07 15.66
C SER A 36 4.92 -7.68 14.34
N SER A 37 4.16 -8.61 13.76
CA SER A 37 4.52 -9.25 12.50
C SER A 37 4.23 -8.27 11.38
N ASP A 38 5.29 -7.60 10.92
CA ASP A 38 5.34 -6.79 9.70
C ASP A 38 5.15 -7.71 8.48
N THR A 39 3.93 -8.17 8.29
CA THR A 39 3.56 -8.92 7.10
C THR A 39 3.57 -7.99 5.90
N VAL A 40 4.25 -8.39 4.82
CA VAL A 40 4.37 -7.64 3.56
C VAL A 40 3.72 -8.40 2.41
N HIS A 41 3.35 -7.69 1.35
CA HIS A 41 2.91 -8.27 0.09
C HIS A 41 3.46 -7.48 -1.11
N THR A 42 3.51 -8.12 -2.27
CA THR A 42 3.96 -7.49 -3.52
C THR A 42 2.77 -6.93 -4.28
N VAL A 43 2.90 -5.69 -4.75
CA VAL A 43 1.97 -5.05 -5.69
C VAL A 43 2.68 -4.69 -6.98
N VAL A 44 1.94 -4.63 -8.08
CA VAL A 44 2.43 -4.06 -9.34
C VAL A 44 1.88 -2.64 -9.46
N ASP A 45 2.77 -1.64 -9.47
CA ASP A 45 2.37 -0.24 -9.58
C ASP A 45 1.97 0.15 -11.03
N MET A 46 1.52 1.39 -11.23
CA MET A 46 1.03 1.83 -12.54
C MET A 46 2.14 2.00 -13.59
N ALA A 47 3.42 2.00 -13.18
CA ALA A 47 4.57 1.94 -14.07
C ALA A 47 5.04 0.50 -14.35
N GLY A 48 4.34 -0.50 -13.82
CA GLY A 48 4.67 -1.93 -14.00
C GLY A 48 5.79 -2.43 -13.10
N ARG A 49 6.15 -1.72 -12.04
CA ARG A 49 7.15 -2.15 -11.06
C ARG A 49 6.51 -3.06 -10.02
N GLU A 50 7.19 -4.15 -9.68
CA GLU A 50 6.88 -4.92 -8.48
C GLU A 50 7.43 -4.19 -7.25
N VAL A 51 6.56 -3.85 -6.30
CA VAL A 51 6.91 -3.14 -5.07
C VAL A 51 6.41 -3.95 -3.88
N THR A 52 7.30 -4.26 -2.94
CA THR A 52 6.92 -4.90 -1.68
C THR A 52 6.46 -3.82 -0.70
N VAL A 53 5.24 -3.95 -0.19
CA VAL A 53 4.61 -3.00 0.72
C VAL A 53 4.12 -3.71 1.98
N PRO A 54 4.03 -3.01 3.14
CA PRO A 54 3.38 -3.56 4.33
C PRO A 54 1.90 -3.89 4.07
N ASN A 55 1.38 -4.92 4.73
CA ASN A 55 -0.05 -5.24 4.70
C ASN A 55 -0.90 -4.16 5.37
N LYS A 56 -0.34 -3.44 6.35
CA LYS A 56 -0.98 -2.32 7.02
C LYS A 56 -0.23 -1.04 6.70
N ILE A 57 -0.95 -0.07 6.13
CA ILE A 57 -0.41 1.23 5.73
C ILE A 57 -1.25 2.30 6.44
N ASP A 58 -0.66 2.98 7.41
CA ASP A 58 -1.32 4.02 8.21
C ASP A 58 -0.73 5.41 7.94
N LYS A 59 0.50 5.48 7.41
CA LYS A 59 1.24 6.72 7.16
C LYS A 59 1.73 6.80 5.72
N VAL A 60 1.14 7.70 4.95
CA VAL A 60 1.44 7.89 3.54
C VAL A 60 1.90 9.32 3.27
N PHE A 61 2.99 9.42 2.51
CA PHE A 61 3.47 10.68 1.97
C PHE A 61 3.40 10.68 0.46
N SER A 62 3.21 11.84 -0.15
CA SER A 62 3.35 11.98 -1.61
C SER A 62 4.56 12.83 -1.96
N THR A 63 5.26 12.45 -3.02
CA THR A 63 6.43 13.18 -3.52
C THR A 63 6.08 14.56 -4.10
N ASN A 64 4.80 14.85 -4.36
CA ASN A 64 4.33 16.06 -5.02
C ASN A 64 2.88 16.47 -4.66
N PRO A 65 2.49 17.75 -4.88
CA PRO A 65 1.15 18.25 -4.57
C PRO A 65 0.00 17.48 -5.22
N PRO A 66 0.05 17.06 -6.50
CA PRO A 66 -1.03 16.25 -7.07
C PRO A 66 -1.32 14.99 -6.26
N GLY A 67 -0.30 14.24 -5.86
CA GLY A 67 -0.49 13.04 -5.04
C GLY A 67 -0.90 13.36 -3.60
N ALA A 68 -0.44 14.48 -3.03
CA ALA A 68 -0.92 14.94 -1.71
C ALA A 68 -2.42 15.30 -1.74
N ILE A 69 -2.89 15.93 -2.80
CA ILE A 69 -4.32 16.23 -3.00
C ILE A 69 -5.12 14.93 -3.23
N LEU A 70 -4.59 13.98 -4.00
CA LEU A 70 -5.22 12.66 -4.17
C LEU A 70 -5.36 11.90 -2.85
N LEU A 71 -4.34 11.97 -1.98
CA LEU A 71 -4.43 11.41 -0.62
C LEU A 71 -5.47 12.15 0.22
N TYR A 72 -5.45 13.47 0.21
CA TYR A 72 -6.39 14.31 0.95
C TYR A 72 -7.87 14.00 0.62
N THR A 73 -8.18 13.79 -0.66
CA THR A 73 -9.55 13.49 -1.10
C THR A 73 -9.95 12.05 -0.81
N LEU A 74 -8.99 11.12 -0.82
CA LEU A 74 -9.21 9.70 -0.57
C LEU A 74 -9.35 9.39 0.91
N ASP A 75 -8.31 9.69 1.70
CA ASP A 75 -8.31 9.54 3.14
C ASP A 75 -7.29 10.52 3.77
N PRO A 76 -7.75 11.64 4.34
CA PRO A 76 -6.90 12.65 4.94
C PRO A 76 -6.16 12.16 6.20
N ASP A 77 -6.64 11.10 6.85
CA ASP A 77 -6.04 10.59 8.09
C ASP A 77 -4.77 9.78 7.83
N LEU A 78 -4.56 9.33 6.57
CA LEU A 78 -3.31 8.69 6.14
C LEU A 78 -2.17 9.68 5.88
N MET A 79 -2.48 10.97 5.70
CA MET A 79 -1.48 11.97 5.30
C MET A 79 -0.56 12.34 6.45
N ILE A 80 0.75 12.29 6.20
CA ILE A 80 1.76 12.70 7.20
C ILE A 80 2.40 14.07 6.95
N GLY A 81 2.11 14.71 5.83
CA GLY A 81 2.77 15.96 5.45
C GLY A 81 2.28 16.56 4.14
N TRP A 82 2.56 17.85 3.96
CA TRP A 82 2.37 18.59 2.72
C TRP A 82 3.70 18.78 2.00
N ASN A 83 3.63 19.12 0.71
CA ASN A 83 4.81 19.50 -0.07
C ASN A 83 5.09 21.01 -0.04
N TYR A 84 4.19 21.78 0.57
CA TYR A 84 4.26 23.22 0.69
C TYR A 84 3.48 23.67 1.93
N SER A 85 3.71 24.90 2.39
CA SER A 85 2.97 25.46 3.53
C SER A 85 1.62 25.98 3.05
N LEU A 86 0.53 25.47 3.64
CA LEU A 86 -0.82 25.94 3.33
C LEU A 86 -1.01 27.42 3.70
N GLY A 87 -1.49 28.22 2.75
CA GLY A 87 -1.93 29.58 2.99
C GLY A 87 -3.29 29.66 3.69
N GLU A 88 -3.59 30.81 4.31
CA GLU A 88 -4.85 31.02 5.03
C GLU A 88 -6.09 30.87 4.15
N ALA A 89 -6.00 31.22 2.86
CA ALA A 89 -7.10 31.05 1.92
C ALA A 89 -7.38 29.57 1.61
N GLU A 90 -6.34 28.74 1.51
CA GLU A 90 -6.47 27.29 1.25
C GLU A 90 -7.07 26.57 2.46
N LYS A 91 -6.64 26.93 3.68
CA LYS A 91 -7.15 26.34 4.93
C LYS A 91 -8.67 26.42 5.07
N ARG A 92 -9.34 27.35 4.38
CA ARG A 92 -10.81 27.46 4.34
C ARG A 92 -11.50 26.26 3.65
N PHE A 93 -10.77 25.53 2.82
CA PHE A 93 -11.26 24.37 2.06
C PHE A 93 -10.60 23.05 2.49
N ILE A 94 -9.59 23.11 3.36
CA ILE A 94 -8.87 21.96 3.89
C ILE A 94 -9.45 21.59 5.27
N LEU A 95 -9.58 20.29 5.54
CA LEU A 95 -10.01 19.80 6.86
C LEU A 95 -9.05 20.27 7.97
N PRO A 96 -9.57 20.67 9.16
CA PRO A 96 -8.73 21.16 10.25
C PRO A 96 -7.60 20.22 10.67
N GLN A 97 -7.80 18.89 10.61
CA GLN A 97 -6.75 17.93 10.96
C GLN A 97 -5.51 18.02 10.06
N CYS A 98 -5.68 18.46 8.81
CA CYS A 98 -4.58 18.58 7.86
C CYS A 98 -3.87 19.94 7.92
N HIS A 99 -4.38 20.92 8.66
CA HIS A 99 -3.82 22.29 8.67
C HIS A 99 -2.41 22.34 9.24
N ASN A 100 -2.11 21.48 10.22
CA ASN A 100 -0.86 21.50 10.97
C ASN A 100 0.10 20.37 10.57
N LEU A 101 -0.20 19.62 9.50
CA LEU A 101 0.74 18.65 8.96
C LEU A 101 2.02 19.38 8.51
N PRO A 102 3.21 18.80 8.76
CA PRO A 102 4.47 19.44 8.42
C PRO A 102 4.61 19.63 6.91
N ASN A 103 5.25 20.73 6.51
CA ASN A 103 5.74 20.87 5.14
C ASN A 103 7.05 20.08 5.02
N LEU A 104 6.97 18.93 4.35
CA LEU A 104 8.10 18.03 4.11
C LEU A 104 8.76 18.27 2.75
N GLY A 105 8.29 19.23 1.94
CA GLY A 105 8.79 19.46 0.58
C GLY A 105 8.46 18.28 -0.35
N GLY A 106 9.30 17.98 -1.33
CA GLY A 106 9.09 16.82 -2.20
C GLY A 106 10.20 16.62 -3.20
N TRP A 107 10.08 15.59 -4.05
CA TRP A 107 11.05 15.30 -5.12
C TRP A 107 10.70 16.03 -6.43
N MET A 108 10.05 17.18 -6.33
CA MET A 108 9.68 18.00 -7.47
C MET A 108 10.78 18.98 -7.86
N ALA A 109 10.91 19.26 -9.16
CA ALA A 109 11.81 20.27 -9.70
C ALA A 109 13.25 20.13 -9.18
N LYS A 110 13.67 20.98 -8.23
CA LYS A 110 15.04 20.96 -7.66
C LYS A 110 15.22 19.95 -6.52
N GLY A 111 14.17 19.25 -6.10
CA GLY A 111 14.18 18.38 -4.92
C GLY A 111 14.30 19.21 -3.64
N THR A 112 13.21 19.30 -2.88
CA THR A 112 13.14 20.10 -1.64
C THR A 112 12.72 19.26 -0.44
N CYS A 113 12.68 17.94 -0.59
CA CYS A 113 12.22 17.07 0.48
C CYS A 113 13.14 17.17 1.71
N ASN A 114 12.55 17.40 2.87
CA ASN A 114 13.25 17.25 4.15
C ASN A 114 13.25 15.76 4.53
N THR A 115 14.20 15.01 3.98
CA THR A 115 14.31 13.55 4.18
C THR A 115 14.59 13.18 5.63
N GLU A 116 15.37 13.97 6.36
CA GLU A 116 15.62 13.74 7.78
C GLU A 116 14.32 13.75 8.60
N GLU A 117 13.45 14.74 8.37
CA GLU A 117 12.18 14.84 9.07
C GLU A 117 11.18 13.76 8.62
N LEU A 118 11.14 13.46 7.31
CA LEU A 118 10.34 12.37 6.77
C LEU A 118 10.68 11.04 7.44
N LEU A 119 11.97 10.72 7.58
CA LEU A 119 12.44 9.48 8.20
C LEU A 119 12.15 9.39 9.69
N LYS A 120 12.06 10.52 10.42
CA LYS A 120 11.62 10.53 11.82
C LYS A 120 10.14 10.14 11.96
N ILE A 121 9.30 10.55 11.01
CA ILE A 121 7.87 10.23 11.00
C ILE A 121 7.64 8.76 10.61
N LYS A 122 8.60 8.15 9.88
CA LYS A 122 8.58 6.75 9.44
C LYS A 122 7.34 6.41 8.61
N PRO A 123 7.14 6.99 7.41
CA PRO A 123 6.05 6.59 6.52
C PRO A 123 6.11 5.10 6.21
N ASP A 124 4.94 4.51 5.98
CA ASP A 124 4.82 3.11 5.54
C ASP A 124 4.86 3.01 4.01
N LEU A 125 4.44 4.09 3.32
CA LEU A 125 4.37 4.18 1.87
C LEU A 125 4.63 5.61 1.37
N ILE A 126 5.30 5.72 0.22
CA ILE A 126 5.40 6.96 -0.54
C ILE A 126 4.70 6.79 -1.90
N ILE A 127 3.92 7.80 -2.29
CA ILE A 127 3.27 7.88 -3.61
C ILE A 127 4.03 8.86 -4.50
N TYR A 128 4.53 8.35 -5.63
CA TYR A 128 4.95 9.18 -6.75
C TYR A 128 3.80 9.30 -7.75
N MET A 129 3.19 10.48 -7.87
CA MET A 129 2.12 10.70 -8.84
C MET A 129 2.67 11.43 -10.08
N GLY A 130 2.60 10.83 -11.26
CA GLY A 130 3.21 11.41 -12.46
C GLY A 130 2.90 10.61 -13.73
N ASP A 131 3.74 10.76 -14.75
CA ASP A 131 3.75 9.82 -15.88
C ASP A 131 4.11 8.41 -15.39
N THR A 132 3.72 7.38 -16.15
CA THR A 132 3.95 5.97 -15.80
C THR A 132 4.98 5.29 -16.70
N ASP A 133 5.92 6.08 -17.23
CA ASP A 133 6.96 5.59 -18.14
C ASP A 133 8.21 5.10 -17.39
N GLN A 134 9.24 4.72 -18.15
CA GLN A 134 10.50 4.25 -17.57
C GLN A 134 11.23 5.35 -16.78
N VAL A 135 11.05 6.63 -17.13
CA VAL A 135 11.67 7.73 -16.39
C VAL A 135 11.05 7.83 -15.00
N ALA A 136 9.72 7.76 -14.91
CA ALA A 136 9.04 7.71 -13.62
C ALA A 136 9.42 6.48 -12.80
N ALA A 137 9.53 5.31 -13.45
CA ALA A 137 9.98 4.09 -12.79
C ALA A 137 11.39 4.25 -12.17
N HIS A 138 12.33 4.84 -12.90
CA HIS A 138 13.68 5.12 -12.41
C HIS A 138 13.69 6.14 -11.27
N LEU A 139 12.91 7.22 -11.37
CA LEU A 139 12.80 8.21 -10.30
C LEU A 139 12.25 7.59 -9.01
N ALA A 140 11.17 6.80 -9.11
CA ALA A 140 10.59 6.14 -7.95
C ALA A 140 11.55 5.14 -7.29
N ASN A 141 12.32 4.37 -8.09
CA ASN A 141 13.38 3.50 -7.56
C ASN A 141 14.49 4.29 -6.86
N ASN A 142 14.90 5.44 -7.41
CA ASN A 142 15.92 6.28 -6.78
C ASN A 142 15.45 6.80 -5.41
N ILE A 143 14.21 7.29 -5.33
CA ILE A 143 13.61 7.76 -4.07
C ILE A 143 13.55 6.59 -3.08
N GLN A 144 13.04 5.43 -3.50
CA GLN A 144 12.94 4.24 -2.65
C GLN A 144 14.31 3.84 -2.08
N ASN A 145 15.36 3.83 -2.90
CA ASN A 145 16.71 3.49 -2.46
C ASN A 145 17.32 4.56 -1.54
N GLU A 146 16.96 5.83 -1.72
CA GLU A 146 17.45 6.95 -0.91
C GLU A 146 16.92 6.89 0.53
N VAL A 147 15.63 6.54 0.70
CA VAL A 147 14.96 6.61 2.00
C VAL A 147 14.57 5.26 2.61
N ASP A 148 14.79 4.16 1.89
CA ASP A 148 14.45 2.78 2.31
C ASP A 148 12.96 2.61 2.70
N ILE A 149 12.06 3.28 1.97
CA ILE A 149 10.60 3.22 2.14
C ILE A 149 9.97 2.86 0.79
N PRO A 150 8.97 1.97 0.72
CA PRO A 150 8.32 1.60 -0.54
C PRO A 150 7.75 2.81 -1.28
N VAL A 151 8.05 2.91 -2.58
CA VAL A 151 7.52 3.97 -3.46
C VAL A 151 6.71 3.36 -4.59
N VAL A 152 5.43 3.69 -4.69
CA VAL A 152 4.55 3.29 -5.80
C VAL A 152 4.32 4.44 -6.78
N VAL A 153 4.32 4.14 -8.08
CA VAL A 153 3.94 5.08 -9.13
C VAL A 153 2.43 5.03 -9.37
N VAL A 154 1.81 6.21 -9.38
CA VAL A 154 0.39 6.44 -9.68
C VAL A 154 0.28 7.40 -10.85
N ASP A 155 -0.58 7.08 -11.82
CA ASP A 155 -0.79 7.91 -13.01
C ASP A 155 -1.45 9.25 -12.65
N SER A 156 -0.90 10.33 -13.20
CA SER A 156 -1.43 11.69 -13.05
C SER A 156 -2.31 12.15 -14.22
N ASP A 157 -2.37 11.41 -15.32
CA ASP A 157 -3.22 11.75 -16.46
C ASP A 157 -4.70 11.72 -16.03
N ILE A 158 -5.37 12.85 -16.18
CA ILE A 158 -6.77 13.02 -15.83
C ILE A 158 -7.65 11.93 -16.49
N LYS A 159 -7.33 11.51 -17.72
CA LYS A 159 -8.07 10.45 -18.44
C LYS A 159 -8.03 9.10 -17.73
N ASN A 160 -7.01 8.86 -16.91
CA ASN A 160 -6.78 7.62 -16.17
C ASN A 160 -7.09 7.75 -14.68
N MET A 161 -7.63 8.89 -14.23
CA MET A 161 -7.86 9.16 -12.80
C MET A 161 -8.78 8.13 -12.12
N GLU A 162 -9.75 7.56 -12.84
CA GLU A 162 -10.55 6.44 -12.34
C GLU A 162 -9.67 5.25 -11.94
N LYS A 163 -8.76 4.83 -12.83
CA LYS A 163 -7.82 3.73 -12.58
C LYS A 163 -6.82 4.08 -11.49
N ALA A 164 -6.38 5.34 -11.42
CA ALA A 164 -5.51 5.82 -10.36
C ALA A 164 -6.17 5.67 -8.99
N TYR A 165 -7.43 6.11 -8.84
CA TYR A 165 -8.21 5.91 -7.62
C TYR A 165 -8.47 4.43 -7.34
N GLU A 166 -8.83 3.61 -8.32
CA GLU A 166 -9.01 2.17 -8.13
C GLU A 166 -7.75 1.49 -7.59
N PHE A 167 -6.58 1.80 -8.17
CA PHE A 167 -5.29 1.29 -7.73
C PHE A 167 -4.99 1.71 -6.29
N ILE A 168 -5.01 3.01 -6.01
CA ILE A 168 -4.62 3.50 -4.69
C ILE A 168 -5.64 3.15 -3.61
N GLY A 169 -6.92 3.09 -3.96
CA GLY A 169 -8.00 2.68 -3.08
C GLY A 169 -7.84 1.24 -2.64
N LYS A 170 -7.49 0.33 -3.57
CA LYS A 170 -7.20 -1.06 -3.21
C LYS A 170 -5.95 -1.17 -2.33
N LEU A 171 -4.89 -0.42 -2.65
CA LEU A 171 -3.65 -0.45 -1.89
C LEU A 171 -3.82 0.05 -0.45
N LEU A 172 -4.66 1.08 -0.25
CA LEU A 172 -4.88 1.72 1.04
C LEU A 172 -6.14 1.24 1.78
N ASN A 173 -6.84 0.21 1.27
CA ASN A 173 -8.12 -0.30 1.79
C ASN A 173 -9.23 0.77 1.86
N GLN A 174 -9.28 1.64 0.85
CA GLN A 174 -10.23 2.75 0.69
C GLN A 174 -11.12 2.58 -0.56
N GLU A 175 -11.42 1.34 -0.96
CA GLU A 175 -12.06 1.02 -2.24
C GLU A 175 -13.42 1.71 -2.44
N LYS A 176 -14.19 1.88 -1.36
CA LYS A 176 -15.51 2.54 -1.43
C LYS A 176 -15.38 4.02 -1.80
N GLN A 177 -14.49 4.74 -1.12
CA GLN A 177 -14.26 6.16 -1.38
C GLN A 177 -13.57 6.35 -2.74
N ALA A 178 -12.56 5.53 -3.04
CA ALA A 178 -11.91 5.51 -4.34
C ALA A 178 -12.89 5.28 -5.50
N LYS A 179 -13.82 4.32 -5.37
CA LYS A 179 -14.83 4.07 -6.39
C LYS A 179 -15.73 5.29 -6.63
N THR A 180 -16.06 6.02 -5.56
CA THR A 180 -16.89 7.23 -5.63
C THR A 180 -16.15 8.33 -6.40
N LEU A 181 -14.90 8.62 -6.02
CA LEU A 181 -14.07 9.64 -6.65
C LEU A 181 -13.71 9.28 -8.10
N GLY A 182 -13.30 8.04 -8.35
CA GLY A 182 -12.98 7.54 -9.68
C GLY A 182 -14.18 7.60 -10.63
N THR A 183 -15.37 7.22 -10.15
CA THR A 183 -16.62 7.36 -10.91
C THR A 183 -16.91 8.81 -11.26
N TYR A 184 -16.78 9.72 -10.29
CA TYR A 184 -16.98 11.14 -10.53
C TYR A 184 -16.02 11.68 -11.61
N CYS A 185 -14.74 11.30 -11.57
CA CYS A 185 -13.76 11.68 -12.59
C CYS A 185 -14.14 11.17 -13.98
N ARG A 186 -14.51 9.88 -14.09
CA ARG A 186 -14.95 9.26 -15.35
C ARG A 186 -16.16 9.98 -15.95
N GLU A 187 -17.19 10.23 -15.14
CA GLU A 187 -18.44 10.87 -15.57
C GLU A 187 -18.21 12.32 -16.02
N THR A 188 -17.45 13.09 -15.24
CA THR A 188 -17.11 14.48 -15.56
C THR A 188 -16.34 14.59 -16.89
N LEU A 189 -15.38 13.69 -17.12
CA LEU A 189 -14.65 13.65 -18.39
C LEU A 189 -15.55 13.27 -19.56
N GLY A 190 -16.46 12.31 -19.37
CA GLY A 190 -17.45 11.95 -20.37
C GLY A 190 -18.33 13.14 -20.77
N GLU A 191 -18.78 13.92 -19.79
CA GLU A 191 -19.52 15.16 -20.05
C GLU A 191 -18.72 16.18 -20.86
N ILE A 192 -17.48 16.47 -20.45
CA ILE A 192 -16.60 17.43 -21.14
C ILE A 192 -16.40 17.01 -22.60
N GLN A 193 -16.12 15.73 -22.85
CA GLN A 193 -15.91 15.21 -24.21
C GLN A 193 -17.18 15.28 -25.06
N SER A 194 -18.35 15.00 -24.48
CA SER A 194 -19.63 15.10 -25.19
C SER A 194 -19.95 16.54 -25.61
N LYS A 195 -19.70 17.52 -24.72
CA LYS A 195 -19.93 18.96 -24.95
C LYS A 195 -18.92 19.52 -25.96
N SER A 196 -17.65 19.12 -25.86
CA SER A 196 -16.61 19.52 -26.81
C SER A 196 -16.94 19.08 -28.24
N LYS A 197 -17.29 17.80 -28.45
CA LYS A 197 -17.66 17.29 -29.80
C LYS A 197 -18.90 17.95 -30.40
N LYS A 198 -19.81 18.48 -29.57
CA LYS A 198 -21.02 19.19 -30.02
C LYS A 198 -20.72 20.60 -30.55
N ASN A 199 -19.68 21.25 -30.03
CA ASN A 199 -19.33 22.64 -30.38
C ASN A 199 -18.42 22.76 -31.63
N TYR A 200 -17.84 21.67 -32.13
CA TYR A 200 -17.02 21.64 -33.36
C TYR A 200 -17.76 21.10 -34.60
N ARG A 201 -19.07 20.86 -34.51
CA ARG A 201 -19.94 20.46 -35.64
C ARG A 201 -20.85 21.59 -36.14
N GLY A 202 -20.45 22.85 -35.90
CA GLY A 202 -21.12 24.06 -36.39
C GLY A 202 -20.31 24.74 -37.48
#